data_AF-X1NB68-F1
#
_entry.id   AF-X1NB68-F1
#
_cell.length_a   1.000
_cell.length_b   1.000
_cell.length_c   1.000
_cell.angle_alpha   90.00
_cell.angle_beta   90.00
_cell.angle_gamma   90.00
#
_symmetry.space_group_name_H-M   'P 1'
#
loop_
_entity.id
_entity.type
_entity.pdbx_description
1 polymer ?
#
loop_
_entity_poly.entity_id
_entity_poly.type
_entity_poly.pdbx_seq_one_letter_code
_entity_poly.pdbx_strand_id
1 'polypeptide(L)' 'ELSTPDKIYILKLNKSGAPSSVKLNGVELTRVSSLAELELAEAAWYFDPMSVVYAKFKGLGGRCKLVLEV' A
#
# COMPACT_ATOMS: atom_id res chain seq x y z
N GLU A 1 -15.30 20.09 15.11
CA GLU A 1 -14.17 19.87 14.19
C GLU A 1 -14.71 19.44 12.84
N LEU A 2 -14.23 20.02 11.75
CA LEU A 2 -14.54 19.54 10.40
C LEU A 2 -13.54 18.42 10.10
N SER A 3 -13.96 17.15 10.18
CA SER A 3 -13.12 16.04 9.74
C SER A 3 -12.91 16.15 8.23
N THR A 4 -11.68 16.41 7.82
CA THR A 4 -11.30 16.21 6.42
C THR A 4 -11.56 14.75 6.08
N PRO A 5 -12.25 14.42 4.97
CA PRO A 5 -12.51 13.02 4.63
C PRO A 5 -11.19 12.27 4.52
N ASP A 6 -11.11 11.12 5.18
CA ASP A 6 -9.96 10.20 5.13
C ASP A 6 -9.64 9.90 3.65
N LYS A 7 -8.58 10.53 3.12
CA LYS A 7 -8.16 10.29 1.73
C LYS A 7 -7.51 8.93 1.66
N ILE A 8 -7.98 8.09 0.74
CA ILE A 8 -7.36 6.81 0.41
C ILE A 8 -6.37 7.05 -0.73
N TYR A 9 -5.15 6.54 -0.56
CA TYR A 9 -4.09 6.57 -1.56
C TYR A 9 -3.82 5.15 -2.06
N ILE A 10 -3.60 5.04 -3.37
CA ILE A 10 -3.12 3.81 -4.00
C ILE A 10 -1.84 4.14 -4.75
N LEU A 11 -0.72 3.59 -4.29
CA LEU A 11 0.56 3.68 -4.97
C LEU A 11 0.70 2.50 -5.93
N LYS A 12 1.22 2.76 -7.13
CA LYS A 12 1.56 1.75 -8.13
C LYS A 12 3.03 1.93 -8.51
N LEU A 13 3.85 0.91 -8.28
CA LEU A 13 5.28 0.95 -8.55
C LEU A 13 5.68 -0.22 -9.45
N ASN A 14 6.32 0.07 -10.58
CA ASN A 14 6.94 -0.96 -11.40
C ASN A 14 8.22 -1.45 -10.70
N LYS A 15 8.27 -2.75 -10.37
CA LYS A 15 9.41 -3.36 -9.67
C LYS A 15 9.58 -4.81 -10.14
N SER A 16 10.80 -5.13 -10.60
CA SER A 16 11.20 -6.50 -10.87
C SER A 16 11.31 -7.27 -9.57
N GLY A 17 10.45 -8.29 -9.39
CA GLY A 17 10.42 -9.15 -8.21
C GLY A 17 9.50 -8.66 -7.10
N ALA A 18 8.87 -9.63 -6.43
CA ALA A 18 7.99 -9.38 -5.30
C ALA A 18 8.81 -8.89 -4.10
N PRO A 19 8.47 -7.75 -3.49
CA PRO A 19 9.01 -7.36 -2.19
C PRO A 19 8.84 -8.48 -1.15
N SER A 20 9.80 -8.61 -0.24
CA SER A 20 9.69 -9.48 0.93
C SER A 20 8.80 -8.84 2.01
N SER A 21 8.85 -7.51 2.16
CA SER A 21 7.96 -6.74 3.03
C SER A 21 7.62 -5.37 2.45
N VAL A 22 6.51 -4.79 2.89
CA VAL A 22 6.12 -3.40 2.60
C VAL A 22 5.69 -2.74 3.89
N LYS A 23 6.32 -1.61 4.24
CA LYS A 23 6.05 -0.88 5.48
C LYS A 23 5.62 0.55 5.20
N LEU A 24 4.56 1.00 5.87
CA LEU A 24 4.10 2.39 5.88
C LEU A 24 4.45 3.03 7.23
N ASN A 25 5.31 4.05 7.23
CA ASN A 25 5.78 4.72 8.44
C ASN A 25 6.34 3.74 9.50
N GLY A 26 6.96 2.65 9.05
CA GLY A 26 7.50 1.59 9.91
C GLY A 26 6.51 0.49 10.30
N VAL A 27 5.21 0.66 10.01
CA VAL A 27 4.18 -0.37 10.23
C VAL A 27 4.07 -1.27 9.00
N GLU A 28 4.15 -2.58 9.20
CA GLU A 28 4.03 -3.55 8.12
C GLU A 28 2.62 -3.61 7.56
N LEU A 29 2.51 -3.55 6.22
CA LEU A 29 1.25 -3.71 5.51
C LEU A 29 1.03 -5.18 5.20
N THR A 30 -0.21 -5.65 5.40
CA THR A 30 -0.61 -7.01 5.04
C THR A 30 -0.53 -7.21 3.53
N ARG A 31 0.12 -8.31 3.12
CA ARG A 31 0.09 -8.75 1.73
C ARG A 31 -1.23 -9.46 1.44
N VAL A 32 -1.91 -9.06 0.38
CA VAL A 32 -3.10 -9.73 -0.14
C VAL A 32 -2.81 -10.42 -1.47
N SER A 33 -3.71 -11.31 -1.90
CA SER A 33 -3.46 -12.21 -3.03
C SER A 33 -3.97 -11.68 -4.36
N SER A 34 -4.79 -10.63 -4.36
CA SER A 34 -5.41 -10.07 -5.56
C SER A 34 -5.68 -8.57 -5.44
N LEU A 35 -5.87 -7.91 -6.59
CA LEU A 35 -6.30 -6.51 -6.63
C LEU A 35 -7.69 -6.31 -6.00
N ALA A 36 -8.59 -7.29 -6.15
CA ALA A 36 -9.92 -7.25 -5.53
C ALA A 36 -9.86 -7.26 -4.00
N GLU A 37 -8.99 -8.08 -3.40
CA GLU A 37 -8.74 -8.05 -1.96
C GLU A 37 -8.14 -6.71 -1.52
N LEU A 38 -7.25 -6.12 -2.32
CA LEU A 38 -6.67 -4.81 -2.05
C LEU A 38 -7.74 -3.71 -2.03
N GLU A 39 -8.70 -3.77 -2.95
CA GLU A 39 -9.80 -2.80 -3.03
C GLU A 39 -10.70 -2.84 -1.79
N LEU A 40 -10.88 -4.01 -1.18
CA LEU A 40 -11.67 -4.18 0.05
C LEU A 40 -10.87 -3.84 1.33
N ALA A 41 -9.55 -3.98 1.30
CA ALA A 41 -8.71 -3.72 2.47
C ALA A 41 -8.63 -2.24 2.83
N GLU A 42 -8.52 -1.92 4.13
CA GLU A 42 -8.29 -0.55 4.60
C GLU A 42 -6.86 -0.08 4.30
N ALA A 43 -5.88 -0.93 4.58
CA ALA A 43 -4.49 -0.75 4.21
C ALA A 43 -3.85 -2.12 3.95
N ALA A 44 -3.24 -2.29 2.78
CA ALA A 44 -2.63 -3.55 2.34
C ALA A 44 -1.73 -3.31 1.13
N TRP A 45 -1.03 -4.36 0.68
CA TRP A 45 -0.31 -4.33 -0.58
C TRP A 45 -0.47 -5.64 -1.36
N TYR A 46 -0.33 -5.56 -2.68
CA TYR A 46 -0.46 -6.67 -3.62
C TYR A 46 0.70 -6.60 -4.62
N PHE A 47 1.27 -7.75 -4.97
CA PHE A 47 2.22 -7.85 -6.07
C PHE A 47 1.55 -8.49 -7.27
N ASP A 48 1.43 -7.71 -8.33
CA ASP A 48 0.91 -8.17 -9.60
C ASP A 48 1.98 -8.98 -10.36
N PRO A 49 1.59 -10.12 -10.98
CA PRO A 49 2.50 -10.92 -11.81
C PRO A 49 3.20 -10.13 -12.92
N MET A 50 2.62 -9.01 -13.37
CA MET A 50 3.22 -8.09 -14.34
C MET A 50 4.29 -7.17 -13.74
N SER A 51 4.86 -7.52 -12.57
CA SER A 51 5.93 -6.77 -11.90
C SER A 51 5.51 -5.38 -11.42
N VAL A 52 4.29 -5.28 -10.89
CA VAL A 52 3.75 -4.04 -10.30
C VAL A 52 3.39 -4.28 -8.85
N VAL A 53 3.93 -3.44 -7.96
CA VAL A 53 3.53 -3.41 -6.55
C VAL A 53 2.43 -2.36 -6.39
N TYR A 54 1.29 -2.80 -5.85
CA TYR A 54 0.20 -1.94 -5.43
C TYR A 54 0.22 -1.82 -3.92
N ALA A 55 0.11 -0.61 -3.38
CA ALA A 55 -0.03 -0.37 -1.94
C ALA A 55 -1.18 0.60 -1.69
N LYS A 56 -2.16 0.19 -0.88
CA LYS A 56 -3.31 1.00 -0.49
C LYS A 56 -3.19 1.40 0.98
N PHE A 57 -3.47 2.66 1.29
CA PHE A 57 -3.46 3.16 2.67
C PHE A 57 -4.24 4.48 2.82
N LYS A 58 -4.67 4.78 4.03
CA LYS A 58 -5.25 6.10 4.39
C LYS A 58 -4.15 7.13 4.62
N GLY A 59 -4.35 8.36 4.13
CA GLY A 59 -3.45 9.47 4.38
C GLY A 59 -3.62 10.01 5.80
N LEU A 60 -2.55 10.01 6.58
CA LEU A 60 -2.56 10.45 7.99
C LEU A 60 -2.41 11.97 8.17
N GLY A 61 -2.80 12.77 7.18
CA GLY A 61 -2.69 14.24 7.22
C GLY A 61 -1.25 14.80 7.24
N GLY A 62 -0.22 13.96 7.08
CA GLY A 62 1.19 14.33 7.10
C GLY A 62 2.06 13.54 6.13
N ARG A 63 3.38 13.71 6.22
CA ARG A 63 4.34 12.98 5.38
C ARG A 63 4.24 11.48 5.67
N CYS A 64 4.04 10.69 4.62
CA CYS A 64 4.07 9.23 4.69
C CYS A 64 5.33 8.70 4.00
N LYS A 65 5.97 7.70 4.60
CA LYS A 65 7.11 6.97 4.03
C LYS A 65 6.71 5.52 3.79
N LEU A 66 6.66 5.12 2.53
CA LEU A 66 6.49 3.73 2.13
C LEU A 66 7.86 3.13 1.85
N VAL A 67 8.17 1.98 2.46
CA VAL A 67 9.42 1.25 2.28
C VAL A 67 9.09 -0.13 1.69
N LEU A 68 9.75 -0.48 0.59
CA LEU A 68 9.68 -1.81 -0.01
C LEU A 68 11.03 -2.49 0.26
N GLU A 69 11.02 -3.58 1.01
CA GLU A 69 12.22 -4.39 1.26
C GLU A 69 12.28 -5.51 0.21
N VAL A 70 13.48 -5.76 -0.33
CA VAL A 70 13.75 -6.80 -1.32
C VAL A 70 14.47 -7.93 -0.63
#